data_AF-A0A8T3SPW1-F1
#
_entry.id   AF-A0A8T3SPW1-F1
#
_cell.length_a   1.000
_cell.length_b   1.000
_cell.length_c   1.000
_cell.angle_alpha   90.00
_cell.angle_beta   90.00
_cell.angle_gamma   90.00
#
_symmetry.space_group_name_H-M   'P 1'
#
loop_
_entity.id
_entity.type
_entity.pdbx_description
1 polymer ?
#
loop_
_entity_poly.entity_id
_entity_poly.type
_entity_poly.pdbx_seq_one_letter_code
_entity_poly.pdbx_strand_id
1 'polypeptide(L)' 'RWGIGHTQLSKVANKEKMLPKSFIRKDGFGITPSCRAYLQPLIEGEDYPPFKDGLPQYVRLENRPVEKKLPPFEIR' A
#
# COMPACT_ATOMS: atom_id res chain seq x y z
N ARG A 1 -13.33 12.55 -1.23
CA ARG A 1 -12.65 13.15 -0.04
C ARG A 1 -12.28 12.01 0.91
N TRP A 2 -11.08 12.02 1.47
CA TRP A 2 -10.60 11.00 2.40
C TRP A 2 -10.22 11.64 3.74
N GLY A 3 -10.07 10.81 4.77
CA GLY A 3 -9.64 11.19 6.11
C GLY A 3 -9.05 10.00 6.84
N ILE A 4 -8.41 10.25 7.98
CA ILE A 4 -7.81 9.19 8.80
C ILE A 4 -8.90 8.57 9.69
N GLY A 5 -8.93 7.24 9.76
CA GLY A 5 -9.85 6.47 10.60
C GLY A 5 -9.12 5.42 11.42
N HIS A 6 -9.84 4.74 12.32
CA HIS A 6 -9.32 3.65 13.13
C HIS A 6 -10.30 2.47 13.16
N THR A 7 -9.79 1.26 13.41
CA THR A 7 -10.60 0.06 13.58
C THR A 7 -9.89 -0.93 14.51
N GLN A 8 -10.65 -1.84 15.11
CA GLN A 8 -10.11 -2.88 15.99
C GLN A 8 -9.39 -3.96 15.17
N LEU A 9 -8.27 -4.47 15.67
CA LEU A 9 -7.50 -5.56 15.05
C LEU A 9 -8.37 -6.79 14.73
N SER A 10 -9.27 -7.15 15.65
CA SER A 10 -10.21 -8.27 15.48
C SER A 10 -11.16 -8.11 14.29
N LYS A 11 -11.40 -6.88 13.81
CA LYS A 11 -12.24 -6.61 12.64
C LYS A 11 -11.47 -6.72 11.31
N VAL A 12 -10.14 -6.78 11.36
CA VAL A 12 -9.25 -6.82 10.19
C VAL A 12 -8.56 -8.18 10.05
N ALA A 13 -8.23 -8.82 11.18
CA ALA A 13 -7.59 -10.12 11.18
C ALA A 13 -8.37 -11.14 10.31
N ASN A 14 -7.66 -11.85 9.43
CA ASN A 14 -8.21 -12.85 8.51
C ASN A 14 -9.31 -12.32 7.56
N LYS A 15 -9.31 -11.02 7.24
CA LYS A 15 -10.20 -10.41 6.26
C LYS A 15 -9.41 -9.85 5.09
N GLU A 16 -9.95 -10.05 3.89
CA GLU A 16 -9.39 -9.51 2.65
C GLU A 16 -10.41 -8.63 1.94
N LYS A 17 -9.92 -7.63 1.18
CA LYS A 17 -10.76 -6.83 0.29
C LYS A 17 -10.79 -7.47 -1.10
N MET A 18 -11.76 -8.35 -1.31
CA MET A 18 -11.97 -8.98 -2.61
C MET A 18 -12.40 -7.95 -3.67
N LEU A 19 -11.94 -8.14 -4.90
CA LEU A 19 -12.37 -7.33 -6.04
C LEU A 19 -13.88 -7.57 -6.29
N PRO A 20 -14.73 -6.53 -6.23
CA PRO A 20 -16.16 -6.70 -6.47
C PRO A 20 -16.43 -7.18 -7.90
N LYS A 21 -17.32 -8.18 -8.08
CA LYS A 21 -17.73 -8.63 -9.43
C LYS A 21 -18.32 -7.49 -10.27
N SER A 22 -18.97 -6.51 -9.64
CA SER A 22 -19.50 -5.32 -10.30
C SER A 22 -18.43 -4.41 -10.91
N PHE A 23 -17.15 -4.61 -10.57
CA PHE A 23 -16.04 -3.86 -11.15
C PHE A 23 -15.59 -4.44 -12.49
N ILE A 24 -15.98 -5.68 -12.81
CA ILE A 24 -15.59 -6.41 -14.00
C ILE A 24 -16.74 -6.35 -15.01
N ARG A 25 -16.43 -5.99 -16.25
CA ARG A 25 -17.40 -5.94 -17.35
C ARG A 25 -17.91 -7.35 -17.67
N LYS A 26 -19.10 -7.47 -18.26
CA LYS A 26 -19.77 -8.75 -18.53
C LYS A 26 -18.93 -9.74 -19.36
N ASP A 27 -18.04 -9.23 -20.22
CA ASP A 27 -17.13 -10.03 -21.04
C ASP A 27 -15.87 -10.50 -20.27
N GLY A 28 -15.64 -10.02 -19.05
CA GLY A 28 -14.52 -10.41 -18.20
C GLY A 28 -13.20 -9.68 -18.47
N PHE A 29 -13.10 -8.90 -19.54
CA PHE A 29 -11.83 -8.31 -20.02
C PHE A 29 -11.72 -6.79 -19.83
N GLY A 30 -12.61 -6.19 -19.06
CA GLY A 30 -12.60 -4.74 -18.85
C GLY A 30 -13.16 -4.33 -17.49
N ILE A 31 -12.93 -3.06 -17.15
CA ILE A 31 -13.47 -2.43 -15.95
C ILE A 31 -14.83 -1.77 -16.24
N THR A 32 -15.69 -1.72 -15.23
CA THR A 32 -16.95 -0.97 -15.29
C THR A 32 -16.77 0.51 -14.90
N PRO A 33 -17.75 1.38 -15.18
CA PRO A 33 -17.72 2.77 -14.71
C PRO A 33 -17.59 2.90 -13.18
N SER A 34 -18.19 1.99 -12.40
CA SER A 34 -18.05 1.99 -10.93
C SER A 34 -16.63 1.68 -10.48
N CYS A 35 -15.94 0.79 -11.19
CA CYS A 35 -14.52 0.51 -10.94
C CYS A 35 -13.67 1.75 -11.22
N ARG A 36 -13.90 2.42 -12.37
CA ARG A 36 -13.21 3.66 -12.72
C ARG A 36 -13.42 4.75 -11.67
N ALA A 37 -14.66 4.97 -11.24
CA ALA A 37 -14.99 5.96 -10.21
C ALA A 37 -14.27 5.69 -8.87
N TYR A 38 -14.05 4.42 -8.53
CA TYR A 38 -13.31 4.03 -7.33
C TYR A 38 -11.80 4.21 -7.47
N LEU A 39 -11.19 3.82 -8.61
CA LEU A 39 -9.74 3.81 -8.80
C LEU A 39 -9.16 5.16 -9.24
N GLN A 40 -9.89 5.94 -10.04
CA GLN A 40 -9.41 7.22 -10.58
C GLN A 40 -8.88 8.19 -9.50
N PRO A 41 -9.58 8.44 -8.38
CA PRO A 41 -9.07 9.35 -7.35
C PRO A 41 -7.88 8.78 -6.56
N LEU A 42 -7.55 7.49 -6.70
CA LEU A 42 -6.41 6.87 -6.01
C LEU A 42 -5.08 7.07 -6.73
N ILE A 43 -5.12 7.46 -8.01
CA ILE A 43 -3.95 7.70 -8.86
C ILE A 43 -3.84 9.18 -9.28
N GLU A 44 -4.64 10.04 -8.66
CA GLU A 44 -4.69 11.45 -9.00
C GLU A 44 -3.48 12.19 -8.41
N GLY A 45 -2.80 12.98 -9.26
CA GLY A 45 -1.62 13.76 -8.90
C GLY A 45 -0.30 13.07 -9.27
N GLU A 46 0.75 13.88 -9.33
CA GLU A 46 2.13 13.45 -9.57
C GLU A 46 3.01 13.94 -8.43
N ASP A 47 3.89 13.08 -7.91
CA ASP A 47 4.81 13.39 -6.81
C ASP A 47 6.22 12.99 -7.21
N TYR A 48 6.95 13.93 -7.82
CA TYR A 48 8.29 13.69 -8.33
C TYR A 48 9.33 13.82 -7.21
N PRO A 49 10.30 12.88 -7.09
CA PRO A 49 11.35 12.98 -6.09
C PRO A 49 12.33 14.12 -6.39
N PRO A 50 13.13 14.58 -5.42
CA PRO A 50 14.26 15.47 -5.71
C PRO A 50 15.28 14.78 -6.63
N PHE A 51 15.94 15.55 -7.49
CA PHE A 51 16.95 15.06 -8.43
C PHE A 51 18.34 15.61 -8.10
N LYS A 52 19.36 14.78 -8.31
CA LYS A 52 20.77 15.15 -8.25
C LYS A 52 21.50 14.55 -9.45
N ASP A 53 22.23 15.38 -10.19
CA ASP A 53 23.01 14.96 -11.36
C ASP A 53 22.18 14.19 -12.41
N GLY A 54 20.91 14.60 -12.60
CA GLY A 54 19.98 13.99 -13.55
C GLY A 54 19.29 12.71 -13.08
N LEU A 55 19.54 12.25 -11.84
CA LEU A 55 18.96 11.03 -11.28
C LEU A 55 18.11 11.32 -10.03
N PRO A 56 17.03 10.55 -9.77
CA PRO A 56 16.30 10.62 -8.51
C PRO A 56 17.20 10.38 -7.29
N GLN A 57 17.13 11.27 -6.32
CA GLN A 57 17.91 11.19 -5.09
C GLN A 57 17.15 10.37 -4.04
N TYR A 58 17.28 9.05 -4.10
CA TYR A 58 16.73 8.16 -3.07
C TYR A 58 17.61 8.11 -1.81
N VAL A 59 16.99 8.00 -0.64
CA VAL A 59 17.69 7.87 0.63
C VAL A 59 18.22 6.45 0.85
N ARG A 60 19.43 6.34 1.39
CA ARG A 60 19.98 5.08 1.92
C ARG A 60 20.19 5.23 3.42
N LEU A 61 19.48 4.42 4.20
CA LEU A 61 19.62 4.41 5.65
C LEU A 61 20.90 3.68 6.06
N GLU A 62 21.52 4.13 7.15
CA GLU A 62 22.72 3.49 7.72
C GLU A 62 22.39 2.18 8.45
N ASN A 63 21.14 2.02 8.92
CA ASN A 63 20.65 0.82 9.62
C ASN A 63 21.57 0.36 10.77
N ARG A 64 22.04 1.31 11.60
CA ARG A 64 22.91 1.01 12.74
C ARG A 64 22.19 0.04 13.71
N PRO A 65 22.79 -1.11 14.05
CA PRO A 65 22.18 -2.05 14.97
C PRO A 65 22.19 -1.49 16.39
N VAL A 66 21.17 -1.88 17.17
CA VAL A 66 21.15 -1.64 18.62
C VAL A 66 21.83 -2.78 19.35
N GLU A 67 22.37 -2.49 20.54
CA GLU A 67 22.95 -3.50 21.41
C GLU A 67 21.91 -4.56 21.79
N LYS A 68 22.32 -5.84 21.74
CA LYS A 68 21.47 -6.96 22.12
C LYS A 68 21.35 -7.04 23.65
N LYS A 69 20.12 -7.19 24.14
CA LYS A 69 19.81 -7.36 25.57
C LYS A 69 19.41 -8.79 25.96
N LEU A 70 19.12 -9.64 24.98
CA LEU A 70 18.57 -10.97 25.17
C LEU A 70 19.43 -12.01 24.43
N PRO A 71 19.43 -13.28 24.89
CA PRO A 71 20.06 -14.37 24.15
C PRO A 71 19.36 -14.62 22.79
N PRO A 72 20.00 -15.35 21.87
CA PRO A 72 19.39 -15.75 20.61
C PRO A 72 18.03 -16.46 20.81
N PHE A 73 17.04 -16.15 19.95
CA PHE A 73 15.75 -16.82 19.93
C PHE A 73 15.83 -18.07 19.05
N GLU A 74 15.56 -19.25 19.62
CA GLU A 74 15.51 -20.52 18.90
C GLU A 74 14.05 -20.91 18.61
N ILE A 75 13.74 -21.19 17.35
CA ILE A 75 12.44 -21.73 16.94
C ILE A 75 12.49 -23.25 17.14
N ARG A 76 11.58 -23.79 17.96
CA ARG A 76 11.39 -25.22 18.15
C ARG A 76 10.34 -25.77 17.19
#